data_AF-A0A6I1JJJ4-F1
#
_entry.id   AF-A0A6I1JJJ4-F1
#
_cell.length_a   1.000
_cell.length_b   1.000
_cell.length_c   1.000
_cell.angle_alpha   90.00
_cell.angle_beta   90.00
_cell.angle_gamma   90.00
#
_symmetry.space_group_name_H-M   'P 1'
#
loop_
_entity.id
_entity.type
_entity.pdbx_description
1 polymer ?
#
loop_
_entity_poly.entity_id
_entity_poly.type
_entity_poly.pdbx_seq_one_letter_code
_entity_poly.pdbx_strand_id
1 'polypeptide(L)'
;MLQRRSMLQSLAIQFRSIHALMVRDVMMRYGREHLGFVWVVLEPMLLTAGVLIIWSLIRPSHEHGIRLIGLVITGYMPLTLWRHQTNAALLLFRRSTAMLYHRQLTLLDIFLSRMILEFAGTTAALLFVYFVLVSSGLLEPVQDISLAVAGWLMMGWLAFGVAALTVVLTELYEVAERFVQPFQYLQLPISGTFFLIDWLPYDAQQLIWYNPTVHTYEMFRGGFFGPSIVTHYSVPYVATWAFVLSSIGLWVIGNMRSRIRIV
;
A
#
# COMPACT_ATOMS: atom_id res chain seq x y z
N MET A 1 -12.10 13.46 -38.24
CA MET A 1 -13.15 12.46 -37.89
C MET A 1 -12.73 11.74 -36.61
N LEU A 2 -13.32 12.10 -35.47
CA LEU A 2 -13.09 11.42 -34.19
C LEU A 2 -13.89 10.12 -34.20
N GLN A 3 -13.26 9.01 -34.57
CA GLN A 3 -13.86 7.68 -34.48
C GLN A 3 -14.17 7.43 -33.00
N ARG A 4 -15.47 7.39 -32.64
CA ARG A 4 -15.93 6.99 -31.31
C ARG A 4 -15.44 5.56 -31.08
N ARG A 5 -14.30 5.41 -30.40
CA ARG A 5 -13.77 4.10 -30.02
C ARG A 5 -14.74 3.49 -29.02
N SER A 6 -15.04 2.21 -29.19
CA SER A 6 -15.82 1.47 -28.21
C SER A 6 -15.10 1.51 -26.85
N MET A 7 -15.85 1.58 -25.75
CA MET A 7 -15.28 1.56 -24.39
C MET A 7 -14.35 0.36 -24.20
N LEU A 8 -14.71 -0.79 -24.78
CA LEU A 8 -13.90 -2.02 -24.75
C LEU A 8 -12.55 -1.86 -25.46
N GLN A 9 -12.51 -1.14 -26.58
CA GLN A 9 -11.26 -0.87 -27.31
C GLN A 9 -10.34 0.06 -26.51
N SER A 10 -10.91 1.07 -25.85
CA SER A 10 -10.15 2.00 -24.99
C SER A 10 -9.55 1.27 -23.78
N LEU A 11 -10.34 0.41 -23.12
CA LEU A 11 -9.87 -0.44 -22.02
C LEU A 11 -8.77 -1.42 -22.46
N ALA A 12 -8.92 -2.06 -23.61
CA ALA A 12 -7.90 -2.97 -24.14
C ALA A 12 -6.57 -2.26 -24.44
N ILE A 13 -6.63 -1.04 -24.99
CA ILE A 13 -5.44 -0.22 -25.23
C ILE A 13 -4.78 0.16 -23.91
N GLN A 14 -5.56 0.63 -22.92
CA GLN A 14 -5.06 0.98 -21.60
C GLN A 14 -4.40 -0.21 -20.89
N PHE A 15 -5.04 -1.37 -20.90
CA PHE A 15 -4.47 -2.58 -20.31
C PHE A 15 -3.12 -2.94 -20.95
N ARG A 16 -3.02 -2.87 -22.28
CA ARG A 16 -1.76 -3.13 -22.99
C ARG A 16 -0.68 -2.10 -22.62
N SER A 17 -1.04 -0.83 -22.49
CA SER A 17 -0.12 0.23 -22.06
C SER A 17 0.38 0.01 -20.64
N ILE A 18 -0.53 -0.28 -19.71
CA ILE A 18 -0.21 -0.57 -18.30
C ILE A 18 0.71 -1.79 -18.20
N HIS A 19 0.39 -2.88 -18.90
CA HIS A 19 1.20 -4.09 -18.91
C HIS A 19 2.61 -3.82 -19.47
N ALA A 20 2.71 -3.14 -20.61
CA ALA A 20 4.00 -2.79 -21.20
C ALA A 20 4.85 -1.90 -20.27
N LEU A 21 4.21 -0.93 -19.60
CA LEU A 21 4.86 -0.10 -18.60
C LEU A 21 5.35 -0.92 -17.40
N MET A 22 4.53 -1.86 -16.89
CA MET A 22 4.93 -2.72 -15.77
C MET A 22 6.14 -3.57 -16.14
N VAL A 23 6.14 -4.22 -17.31
CA VAL A 23 7.26 -5.03 -17.80
C VAL A 23 8.51 -4.18 -17.91
N ARG A 24 8.42 -2.98 -18.50
CA ARG A 24 9.55 -2.07 -18.60
C ARG A 24 10.07 -1.65 -17.22
N ASP A 25 9.19 -1.29 -16.30
CA ASP A 25 9.59 -0.87 -14.94
C ASP A 25 10.28 -2.00 -14.19
N VAL A 26 9.78 -3.23 -14.32
CA VAL A 26 10.42 -4.44 -13.79
C VAL A 26 11.79 -4.65 -14.43
N MET A 27 11.91 -4.56 -15.76
CA MET A 27 13.19 -4.72 -16.47
C MET A 27 14.19 -3.61 -16.13
N MET A 28 13.74 -2.38 -15.95
CA MET A 28 14.62 -1.26 -15.61
C MET A 28 15.06 -1.30 -14.15
N ARG A 29 14.18 -1.72 -13.23
CA ARG A 29 14.54 -1.88 -11.82
C ARG A 29 15.39 -3.12 -11.55
N TYR A 30 15.12 -4.23 -12.24
CA TYR A 30 15.65 -5.55 -11.86
C TYR A 30 16.44 -6.26 -12.96
N GLY A 31 16.48 -5.72 -14.18
CA GLY A 31 17.08 -6.39 -15.34
C GLY A 31 18.57 -6.11 -15.56
N ARG A 32 19.18 -5.13 -14.86
CA ARG A 32 20.63 -4.87 -14.96
C ARG A 32 21.46 -5.68 -13.95
N GLU A 33 20.87 -6.09 -12.84
CA GLU A 33 21.52 -6.91 -11.82
C GLU A 33 20.50 -7.92 -11.29
N HIS A 34 20.80 -9.22 -11.38
CA HIS A 34 19.93 -10.35 -10.99
C HIS A 34 19.38 -10.26 -9.54
N LEU A 35 19.94 -9.37 -8.71
CA LEU A 35 19.56 -9.11 -7.32
C LEU A 35 18.32 -8.22 -7.16
N GLY A 36 17.90 -7.51 -8.20
CA GLY A 36 16.84 -6.51 -8.05
C GLY A 36 15.48 -7.10 -7.68
N PHE A 37 15.06 -8.19 -8.34
CA PHE A 37 13.78 -8.84 -8.03
C PHE A 37 13.78 -9.44 -6.62
N VAL A 38 14.92 -10.02 -6.21
CA VAL A 38 15.13 -10.50 -4.85
C VAL A 38 14.99 -9.34 -3.87
N TRP A 39 15.49 -8.14 -4.19
CA TRP A 39 15.43 -6.98 -3.32
C TRP A 39 14.02 -6.53 -2.94
N VAL A 40 13.05 -6.65 -3.85
CA VAL A 40 11.61 -6.31 -3.60
C VAL A 40 11.04 -7.11 -2.44
N VAL A 41 11.47 -8.37 -2.34
CA VAL A 41 11.04 -9.30 -1.30
C VAL A 41 11.96 -9.17 -0.09
N LEU A 42 13.26 -8.99 -0.32
CA LEU A 42 14.30 -8.93 0.71
C LEU A 42 14.18 -7.68 1.59
N GLU A 43 13.81 -6.52 1.06
CA GLU A 43 13.67 -5.29 1.85
C GLU A 43 12.57 -5.40 2.93
N PRO A 44 11.32 -5.80 2.60
CA PRO A 44 10.31 -6.12 3.61
C PRO A 44 10.76 -7.20 4.59
N MET A 45 11.46 -8.24 4.10
CA MET A 45 11.97 -9.32 4.95
C MET A 45 13.00 -8.85 5.97
N LEU A 46 14.02 -8.10 5.54
CA LEU A 46 15.09 -7.61 6.41
C LEU A 46 14.53 -6.68 7.49
N LEU A 47 13.60 -5.81 7.12
CA LEU A 47 12.98 -4.90 8.08
C LEU A 47 12.01 -5.65 9.02
N THR A 48 11.21 -6.60 8.52
CA THR A 48 10.36 -7.45 9.37
C THR A 48 11.22 -8.26 10.35
N ALA A 49 12.29 -8.88 9.87
CA ALA A 49 13.23 -9.65 10.69
C ALA A 49 13.94 -8.76 11.72
N GLY A 50 14.38 -7.57 11.32
CA GLY A 50 14.99 -6.59 12.23
C GLY A 50 14.03 -6.15 13.33
N VAL A 51 12.79 -5.78 12.98
CA VAL A 51 11.76 -5.44 13.96
C VAL A 51 11.47 -6.63 14.88
N LEU A 52 11.38 -7.83 14.32
CA LEU A 52 11.12 -9.05 15.07
C LEU A 52 12.23 -9.36 16.09
N ILE A 53 13.50 -9.24 15.69
CA ILE A 53 14.66 -9.44 16.57
C ILE A 53 14.67 -8.39 17.68
N ILE A 54 14.47 -7.11 17.33
CA ILE A 54 14.47 -6.04 18.34
C ILE A 54 13.33 -6.25 19.33
N TRP A 55 12.13 -6.55 18.84
CA TRP A 55 10.96 -6.73 19.69
C TRP A 55 11.07 -7.99 20.55
N SER A 56 11.64 -9.09 20.04
CA SER A 56 11.84 -10.30 20.84
C SER A 56 12.86 -10.14 21.97
N LEU A 57 13.78 -9.17 21.85
CA LEU A 57 14.74 -8.83 22.90
C LEU A 57 14.17 -7.89 23.97
N ILE A 58 13.20 -7.03 23.61
CA ILE A 58 12.67 -5.97 24.48
C ILE A 58 11.32 -6.36 25.11
N ARG A 59 10.50 -7.13 24.39
CA ARG A 59 9.12 -7.45 24.77
C ARG A 59 8.97 -8.91 25.21
N PRO A 60 7.99 -9.22 26.07
CA PRO A 60 7.63 -10.61 26.36
C PRO A 60 7.25 -11.37 25.08
N SER A 61 7.44 -12.69 25.07
CA SER A 61 7.13 -13.54 23.91
C SER A 61 5.64 -13.54 23.52
N HIS A 62 4.77 -13.16 24.46
CA HIS A 62 3.34 -12.98 24.28
C HIS A 62 2.90 -11.63 24.84
N GLU A 63 2.13 -10.89 24.06
CA GLU A 63 1.41 -9.69 24.53
C GLU A 63 -0.08 -9.91 24.33
N HIS A 64 -0.87 -9.74 25.40
CA HIS A 64 -2.32 -9.92 25.38
C HIS A 64 -2.78 -11.26 24.77
N GLY A 65 -2.02 -12.34 24.98
CA GLY A 65 -2.34 -13.68 24.48
C GLY A 65 -1.89 -13.96 23.04
N ILE A 66 -1.28 -12.99 22.35
CA ILE A 66 -0.83 -13.13 20.96
C ILE A 66 0.68 -13.33 20.89
N ARG A 67 1.14 -14.26 20.03
CA ARG A 67 2.57 -14.40 19.71
C ARG A 67 3.08 -13.12 19.05
N LEU A 68 4.17 -12.57 19.59
CA LEU A 68 4.80 -11.34 19.11
C LEU A 68 5.07 -11.33 17.60
N ILE A 69 5.46 -12.49 17.05
CA ILE A 69 5.73 -12.68 15.62
C ILE A 69 4.50 -12.35 14.77
N GLY A 70 3.32 -12.83 15.17
CA GLY A 70 2.07 -12.52 14.47
C GLY A 70 1.74 -11.04 14.52
N LEU A 71 1.93 -10.39 15.67
CA LEU A 71 1.68 -8.96 15.83
C LEU A 71 2.60 -8.13 14.91
N VAL A 72 3.87 -8.51 14.82
CA VAL A 72 4.86 -7.84 13.96
C VAL A 72 4.51 -7.98 12.48
N ILE A 73 4.18 -9.18 11.99
CA ILE A 73 3.82 -9.36 10.57
C ILE A 73 2.52 -8.60 10.24
N THR A 74 1.50 -8.74 11.08
CA THR A 74 0.19 -8.13 10.85
C THR A 74 0.20 -6.61 10.99
N GLY A 75 1.19 -6.04 11.68
CA GLY A 75 1.46 -4.60 11.68
C GLY A 75 2.38 -4.15 10.54
N TYR A 76 3.49 -4.85 10.32
CA TYR A 76 4.55 -4.40 9.44
C TYR A 76 4.21 -4.56 7.95
N MET A 77 3.52 -5.64 7.57
CA MET A 77 3.21 -5.88 6.15
C MET A 77 2.19 -4.87 5.59
N PRO A 78 1.07 -4.55 6.27
CA PRO A 78 0.19 -3.48 5.79
C PRO A 78 0.85 -2.10 5.83
N LEU A 79 1.74 -1.84 6.80
CA LEU A 79 2.54 -0.61 6.83
C LEU A 79 3.46 -0.50 5.61
N THR A 80 4.10 -1.61 5.25
CA THR A 80 4.95 -1.70 4.06
C THR A 80 4.11 -1.40 2.82
N LEU A 81 2.93 -2.02 2.67
CA LEU A 81 2.03 -1.75 1.55
C LEU A 81 1.64 -0.27 1.44
N TRP A 82 1.28 0.34 2.57
CA TRP A 82 0.96 1.76 2.64
C TRP A 82 2.14 2.63 2.17
N ARG A 83 3.34 2.38 2.69
CA ARG A 83 4.55 3.13 2.35
C ARG A 83 4.97 2.94 0.91
N HIS A 84 4.93 1.73 0.40
CA HIS A 84 5.33 1.42 -0.98
C HIS A 84 4.46 2.18 -1.99
N GLN A 85 3.13 2.14 -1.83
CA GLN A 85 2.23 2.86 -2.74
C GLN A 85 2.34 4.38 -2.60
N THR A 86 2.34 4.92 -1.38
CA THR A 86 2.39 6.38 -1.16
C THR A 86 3.74 6.99 -1.55
N ASN A 87 4.87 6.32 -1.29
CA ASN A 87 6.20 6.78 -1.72
C ASN A 87 6.43 6.64 -3.23
N ALA A 88 5.85 5.62 -3.86
CA ALA A 88 5.93 5.47 -5.31
C ALA A 88 5.20 6.60 -6.06
N ALA A 89 4.22 7.25 -5.43
CA ALA A 89 3.49 8.38 -6.00
C ALA A 89 4.25 9.72 -5.95
N LEU A 90 5.25 9.86 -5.08
CA LEU A 90 6.03 11.10 -4.93
C LEU A 90 6.66 11.54 -6.25
N LEU A 91 6.35 12.72 -6.78
CA LEU A 91 6.97 13.24 -8.02
C LEU A 91 6.96 12.22 -9.20
N LEU A 92 5.97 11.33 -9.24
CA LEU A 92 5.95 10.22 -10.19
C LEU A 92 5.99 10.72 -11.64
N PHE A 93 5.25 11.77 -11.96
CA PHE A 93 5.19 12.26 -13.34
C PHE A 93 6.47 13.00 -13.72
N ARG A 94 7.09 13.76 -12.82
CA ARG A 94 8.43 14.34 -13.05
C ARG A 94 9.49 13.27 -13.33
N ARG A 95 9.47 12.17 -12.58
CA ARG A 95 10.41 11.04 -12.78
C ARG A 95 10.15 10.26 -14.07
N SER A 96 8.90 10.27 -14.55
CA SER A 96 8.48 9.60 -15.79
C SER A 96 8.50 10.51 -17.03
N THR A 97 9.09 11.71 -16.97
CA THR A 97 9.06 12.71 -18.06
C THR A 97 9.61 12.16 -19.39
N ALA A 98 10.68 11.36 -19.37
CA ALA A 98 11.25 10.73 -20.57
C ALA A 98 10.24 9.84 -21.34
N MET A 99 9.23 9.32 -20.64
CA MET A 99 8.23 8.40 -21.17
C MET A 99 7.05 9.16 -21.78
N LEU A 100 6.78 10.37 -21.31
CA LEU A 100 5.74 11.25 -21.85
C LEU A 100 6.06 11.76 -23.26
N TYR A 101 7.32 11.64 -23.70
CA TYR A 101 7.70 11.87 -25.10
C TYR A 101 7.17 10.77 -26.04
N HIS A 102 6.87 9.56 -25.54
CA HIS A 102 6.21 8.53 -26.32
C HIS A 102 4.70 8.78 -26.29
N ARG A 103 4.20 9.35 -27.39
CA ARG A 103 2.87 9.95 -27.61
C ARG A 103 1.62 9.07 -27.34
N GLN A 104 1.77 7.89 -26.74
CA GLN A 104 0.69 6.93 -26.50
C GLN A 104 0.38 6.66 -25.02
N LEU A 105 1.16 7.20 -24.07
CA LEU A 105 0.98 6.93 -22.65
C LEU A 105 0.30 8.12 -21.94
N THR A 106 -0.77 7.85 -21.20
CA THR A 106 -1.42 8.87 -20.36
C THR A 106 -0.80 8.90 -18.95
N LEU A 107 -0.93 10.03 -18.24
CA LEU A 107 -0.51 10.14 -16.83
C LEU A 107 -1.18 9.08 -15.96
N LEU A 108 -2.44 8.77 -16.27
CA LEU A 108 -3.21 7.74 -15.61
C LEU A 108 -2.60 6.34 -15.85
N ASP A 109 -2.16 6.02 -17.07
CA ASP A 109 -1.51 4.73 -17.34
C ASP A 109 -0.21 4.57 -16.56
N ILE A 110 0.58 5.65 -16.42
CA ILE A 110 1.81 5.68 -15.61
C ILE A 110 1.48 5.45 -14.14
N PHE A 111 0.49 6.18 -13.62
CA PHE A 111 0.07 6.05 -12.23
C PHE A 111 -0.46 4.65 -11.90
N LEU A 112 -1.41 4.14 -12.70
CA LEU A 112 -2.00 2.82 -12.48
C LEU A 112 -0.96 1.70 -12.59
N SER A 113 -0.11 1.74 -13.62
CA SER A 113 0.99 0.78 -13.77
C SER A 113 1.87 0.73 -12.53
N ARG A 114 2.20 1.91 -11.98
CA ARG A 114 3.04 2.00 -10.80
C ARG A 114 2.35 1.46 -9.55
N MET A 115 1.10 1.82 -9.31
CA MET A 115 0.37 1.36 -8.12
C MET A 115 0.13 -0.16 -8.14
N ILE A 116 -0.22 -0.72 -9.31
CA ILE A 116 -0.41 -2.16 -9.47
C ILE A 116 0.91 -2.90 -9.19
N LEU A 117 2.03 -2.37 -9.69
CA LEU A 117 3.34 -2.98 -9.47
C LEU A 117 3.74 -3.02 -7.99
N GLU A 118 3.57 -1.91 -7.27
CA GLU A 118 3.90 -1.85 -5.83
C GLU A 118 2.95 -2.71 -4.99
N PHE A 119 1.65 -2.73 -5.31
CA PHE A 119 0.68 -3.60 -4.65
C PHE A 119 1.02 -5.09 -4.87
N ALA A 120 1.28 -5.49 -6.12
CA ALA A 120 1.63 -6.87 -6.48
C ALA A 120 2.96 -7.30 -5.84
N GLY A 121 3.99 -6.44 -5.89
CA GLY A 121 5.29 -6.71 -5.28
C GLY A 121 5.19 -6.90 -3.77
N THR A 122 4.46 -6.01 -3.08
CA THR A 122 4.28 -6.13 -1.63
C THR A 122 3.42 -7.34 -1.26
N THR A 123 2.41 -7.68 -2.07
CA THR A 123 1.59 -8.89 -1.86
C THR A 123 2.42 -10.15 -2.04
N ALA A 124 3.29 -10.20 -3.06
CA ALA A 124 4.21 -11.32 -3.25
C ALA A 124 5.17 -11.47 -2.05
N ALA A 125 5.70 -10.36 -1.53
CA ALA A 125 6.52 -10.36 -0.32
C ALA A 125 5.75 -10.86 0.92
N LEU A 126 4.50 -10.43 1.10
CA LEU A 126 3.63 -10.93 2.18
C LEU A 126 3.46 -12.45 2.08
N LEU A 127 3.09 -12.96 0.92
CA LEU A 127 2.83 -14.39 0.72
C LEU A 127 4.10 -15.21 0.96
N PHE A 128 5.26 -14.73 0.50
CA PHE A 128 6.53 -15.38 0.73
C PHE A 128 6.89 -15.45 2.23
N VAL A 129 6.83 -14.31 2.92
CA VAL A 129 7.12 -14.22 4.37
C VAL A 129 6.14 -15.08 5.18
N TYR A 130 4.86 -15.00 4.85
CA TYR A 130 3.82 -15.83 5.46
C TYR A 130 4.12 -17.32 5.31
N PHE A 131 4.44 -17.78 4.09
CA PHE A 131 4.74 -19.18 3.84
C PHE A 131 5.97 -19.66 4.63
N VAL A 132 7.05 -18.86 4.67
CA VAL A 132 8.26 -19.18 5.45
C VAL A 132 7.95 -19.29 6.95
N LEU A 133 7.13 -18.39 7.50
CA LEU A 133 6.86 -18.35 8.94
C LEU A 133 5.87 -19.43 9.39
N VAL A 134 4.90 -19.79 8.54
CA VAL A 134 4.01 -20.93 8.81
C VAL A 134 4.76 -22.26 8.67
N SER A 135 5.55 -22.44 7.61
CA SER A 135 6.32 -23.68 7.40
C SER A 135 7.39 -23.94 8.46
N SER A 136 7.91 -22.87 9.08
CA SER A 136 8.85 -22.97 10.22
C SER A 136 8.18 -23.11 11.59
N GLY A 137 6.84 -23.10 11.67
CA GLY A 137 6.09 -23.17 12.94
C GLY A 137 6.17 -21.88 13.80
N LEU A 138 6.73 -20.81 13.24
CA LEU A 138 6.87 -19.51 13.91
C LEU A 138 5.57 -18.70 13.90
N LEU A 139 4.66 -19.00 12.98
CA LEU A 139 3.35 -18.36 12.85
C LEU A 139 2.25 -19.43 12.67
N GLU A 140 1.11 -19.22 13.31
CA GLU A 140 -0.07 -20.04 13.08
C GLU A 140 -0.72 -19.67 11.74
N PRO A 141 -1.29 -20.65 11.00
CA PRO A 141 -2.04 -20.36 9.80
C PRO A 141 -3.17 -19.35 10.03
N VAL A 142 -3.43 -18.50 9.03
CA VAL A 142 -4.56 -17.56 9.04
C VAL A 142 -5.86 -18.32 9.32
N GLN A 143 -6.66 -17.83 10.27
CA GLN A 143 -7.91 -18.47 10.67
C GLN A 143 -9.08 -18.13 9.73
N ASP A 144 -9.24 -16.84 9.38
CA ASP A 144 -10.22 -16.37 8.40
C ASP A 144 -9.50 -15.67 7.23
N ILE A 145 -9.27 -16.46 6.18
CA ILE A 145 -8.62 -16.02 4.96
C ILE A 145 -9.43 -14.90 4.28
N SER A 146 -10.77 -14.98 4.34
CA SER A 146 -11.63 -14.02 3.65
C SER A 146 -11.50 -12.63 4.28
N LEU A 147 -11.50 -12.57 5.61
CA LEU A 147 -11.34 -11.32 6.35
C LEU A 147 -9.92 -10.77 6.24
N ALA A 148 -8.89 -11.64 6.27
CA ALA A 148 -7.50 -11.23 6.05
C ALA A 148 -7.31 -10.62 4.65
N VAL A 149 -7.82 -11.27 3.61
CA VAL A 149 -7.75 -10.76 2.23
C VAL A 149 -8.55 -9.46 2.10
N ALA A 150 -9.73 -9.37 2.71
CA ALA A 150 -10.53 -8.14 2.70
C ALA A 150 -9.78 -6.98 3.38
N GLY A 151 -9.17 -7.19 4.55
CA GLY A 151 -8.36 -6.18 5.23
C GLY A 151 -7.16 -5.72 4.41
N TRP A 152 -6.47 -6.67 3.75
CA TRP A 152 -5.34 -6.38 2.86
C TRP A 152 -5.76 -5.55 1.64
N LEU A 153 -6.85 -5.94 0.97
CA LEU A 153 -7.38 -5.21 -0.18
C LEU A 153 -7.88 -3.82 0.21
N MET A 154 -8.52 -3.68 1.37
CA MET A 154 -8.96 -2.38 1.89
C MET A 154 -7.76 -1.47 2.22
N MET A 155 -6.69 -1.99 2.82
CA MET A 155 -5.44 -1.24 3.01
C MET A 155 -4.86 -0.81 1.65
N GLY A 156 -4.82 -1.73 0.69
CA GLY A 156 -4.35 -1.47 -0.66
C GLY A 156 -5.12 -0.35 -1.36
N TRP A 157 -6.46 -0.39 -1.30
CA TRP A 157 -7.32 0.60 -1.92
C TRP A 157 -7.24 1.97 -1.23
N LEU A 158 -7.20 1.99 0.11
CA LEU A 158 -7.01 3.23 0.86
C LEU A 158 -5.66 3.88 0.53
N ALA A 159 -4.58 3.09 0.53
CA ALA A 159 -3.25 3.56 0.15
C ALA A 159 -3.19 4.03 -1.31
N PHE A 160 -3.88 3.37 -2.23
CA PHE A 160 -4.04 3.82 -3.62
C PHE A 160 -4.71 5.20 -3.71
N GLY A 161 -5.79 5.43 -2.95
CA GLY A 161 -6.47 6.73 -2.90
C GLY A 161 -5.56 7.84 -2.37
N VAL A 162 -4.80 7.57 -1.30
CA VAL A 162 -3.82 8.52 -0.75
C VAL A 162 -2.66 8.76 -1.71
N ALA A 163 -2.18 7.73 -2.40
CA ALA A 163 -1.16 7.84 -3.43
C ALA A 163 -1.63 8.71 -4.61
N ALA A 164 -2.90 8.59 -5.02
CA ALA A 164 -3.49 9.41 -6.08
C ALA A 164 -3.52 10.90 -5.71
N LEU A 165 -3.85 11.22 -4.45
CA LEU A 165 -3.74 12.61 -3.97
C LEU A 165 -2.29 13.07 -3.83
N THR A 166 -1.40 12.19 -3.36
CA THR A 166 0.01 12.50 -3.16
C THR A 166 0.70 12.87 -4.47
N VAL A 167 0.46 12.11 -5.55
CA VAL A 167 1.02 12.45 -6.86
C VAL A 167 0.48 13.80 -7.34
N VAL A 168 -0.82 14.06 -7.19
CA VAL A 168 -1.41 15.35 -7.59
C VAL A 168 -0.80 16.52 -6.82
N LEU A 169 -0.69 16.40 -5.49
CA LEU A 169 -0.17 17.47 -4.64
C LEU A 169 1.31 17.74 -4.91
N THR A 170 2.13 16.70 -5.06
CA THR A 170 3.57 16.85 -5.31
C THR A 170 3.88 17.38 -6.70
N GLU A 171 2.99 17.17 -7.67
CA GLU A 171 3.12 17.75 -9.00
C GLU A 171 2.72 19.22 -9.04
N LEU A 172 1.68 19.61 -8.28
CA LEU A 172 1.20 21.00 -8.20
C LEU A 172 2.05 21.88 -7.27
N TYR A 173 2.56 21.32 -6.18
CA TYR A 173 3.25 22.05 -5.12
C TYR A 173 4.54 21.33 -4.72
N GLU A 174 5.69 21.96 -4.98
CA GLU A 174 6.99 21.37 -4.60
C GLU A 174 7.13 21.17 -3.09
N VAL A 175 6.50 22.04 -2.30
CA VAL A 175 6.51 21.95 -0.84
C VAL A 175 5.78 20.69 -0.36
N ALA A 176 4.79 20.18 -1.11
CA ALA A 176 4.03 19.00 -0.69
C ALA A 176 4.91 17.75 -0.53
N GLU A 177 5.97 17.61 -1.34
CA GLU A 177 6.92 16.50 -1.23
C GLU A 177 7.53 16.42 0.18
N ARG A 178 7.87 17.58 0.76
CA ARG A 178 8.53 17.67 2.07
C ARG A 178 7.62 17.24 3.22
N PHE A 179 6.30 17.29 3.03
CA PHE A 179 5.32 16.93 4.06
C PHE A 179 4.93 15.45 4.05
N VAL A 180 5.20 14.71 2.96
CA VAL A 180 4.78 13.31 2.84
C VAL A 180 5.51 12.41 3.84
N GLN A 181 6.83 12.58 4.01
CA GLN A 181 7.59 11.80 4.99
C GLN A 181 7.15 12.10 6.44
N PRO A 182 7.11 13.37 6.91
CA PRO A 182 6.59 13.70 8.23
C PRO A 182 5.18 13.14 8.48
N PHE A 183 4.30 13.23 7.50
CA PHE A 183 2.94 12.67 7.60
C PHE A 183 2.96 11.15 7.80
N GLN A 184 3.78 10.42 7.03
CA GLN A 184 3.94 8.97 7.22
C GLN A 184 4.49 8.62 8.60
N TYR A 185 5.40 9.42 9.16
CA TYR A 185 5.92 9.21 10.51
C TYR A 185 4.85 9.47 11.58
N LEU A 186 4.09 10.56 11.46
CA LEU A 186 2.99 10.88 12.38
C LEU A 186 1.87 9.85 12.33
N GLN A 187 1.65 9.23 11.17
CA GLN A 187 0.63 8.20 10.99
C GLN A 187 0.97 6.90 11.75
N LEU A 188 2.25 6.56 11.95
CA LEU A 188 2.66 5.31 12.62
C LEU A 188 2.03 5.06 14.00
N PRO A 189 2.07 6.00 14.97
CA PRO A 189 1.50 5.79 16.29
C PRO A 189 -0.03 5.84 16.33
N ILE A 190 -0.69 6.33 15.29
CA ILE A 190 -2.15 6.50 15.24
C ILE A 190 -2.83 5.56 14.23
N SER A 191 -2.05 4.81 13.45
CA SER A 191 -2.55 4.02 12.32
C SER A 191 -3.21 2.70 12.71
N GLY A 192 -2.93 2.18 13.90
CA GLY A 192 -3.22 0.79 14.29
C GLY A 192 -2.06 -0.18 14.02
N THR A 193 -0.90 0.30 13.56
CA THR A 193 0.25 -0.57 13.23
C THR A 193 0.77 -1.37 14.43
N PHE A 194 0.81 -0.79 15.63
CA PHE A 194 1.47 -1.39 16.80
C PHE A 194 0.53 -1.76 17.95
N PHE A 195 -0.79 -1.59 17.78
CA PHE A 195 -1.79 -1.83 18.82
C PHE A 195 -3.11 -2.29 18.18
N LEU A 196 -3.97 -2.90 19.01
CA LEU A 196 -5.40 -3.07 18.72
C LEU A 196 -6.20 -2.01 19.49
N ILE A 197 -7.37 -1.64 18.98
CA ILE A 197 -8.26 -0.67 19.64
C ILE A 197 -8.56 -1.13 21.07
N ASP A 198 -8.86 -2.41 21.26
CA ASP A 198 -9.22 -2.97 22.55
C ASP A 198 -8.12 -2.83 23.63
N TRP A 199 -6.86 -2.64 23.23
CA TRP A 199 -5.73 -2.47 24.14
C TRP A 199 -5.57 -1.04 24.69
N LEU A 200 -6.33 -0.09 24.15
CA LEU A 200 -6.21 1.32 24.49
C LEU A 200 -7.20 1.74 25.57
N PRO A 201 -6.90 2.79 26.36
CA PRO A 201 -7.89 3.44 27.22
C PRO A 201 -9.08 3.96 26.40
N TYR A 202 -10.27 3.95 27.00
CA TYR A 202 -11.54 4.29 26.33
C TYR A 202 -11.48 5.60 25.53
N ASP A 203 -10.89 6.67 26.09
CA ASP A 203 -10.77 7.97 25.42
C ASP A 203 -9.92 7.89 24.14
N ALA A 204 -8.85 7.10 24.17
CA ALA A 204 -7.98 6.90 23.00
C ALA A 204 -8.65 6.03 21.93
N GLN A 205 -9.48 5.06 22.33
CA GLN A 205 -10.28 4.26 21.38
C GLN A 205 -11.19 5.15 20.53
N GLN A 206 -11.89 6.10 21.16
CA GLN A 206 -12.79 7.03 20.46
C GLN A 206 -12.06 7.91 19.44
N LEU A 207 -10.85 8.39 19.77
CA LEU A 207 -10.08 9.24 18.88
C LEU A 207 -9.52 8.45 17.68
N ILE A 208 -8.92 7.30 17.95
CA ILE A 208 -8.26 6.49 16.94
C ILE A 208 -9.26 5.83 15.98
N TRP A 209 -10.51 5.59 16.43
CA TRP A 209 -11.60 5.11 15.59
C TRP A 209 -11.83 5.93 14.31
N TYR A 210 -11.55 7.23 14.32
CA TYR A 210 -11.70 8.08 13.14
C TYR A 210 -10.64 7.85 12.07
N ASN A 211 -9.52 7.21 12.39
CA ASN A 211 -8.46 6.94 11.41
C ASN A 211 -8.82 5.70 10.55
N PRO A 212 -9.05 5.85 9.23
CA PRO A 212 -9.47 4.74 8.38
C PRO A 212 -8.44 3.60 8.28
N THR A 213 -7.15 3.87 8.52
CA THR A 213 -6.15 2.78 8.50
C THR A 213 -6.33 1.81 9.66
N VAL A 214 -6.88 2.26 10.80
CA VAL A 214 -7.04 1.41 11.97
C VAL A 214 -7.98 0.26 11.66
N HIS A 215 -9.09 0.56 10.99
CA HIS A 215 -10.06 -0.43 10.52
C HIS A 215 -9.44 -1.48 9.59
N THR A 216 -8.49 -1.10 8.73
CA THR A 216 -7.84 -2.06 7.83
C THR A 216 -6.87 -2.98 8.57
N TYR A 217 -6.15 -2.46 9.58
CA TYR A 217 -5.34 -3.29 10.48
C TYR A 217 -6.20 -4.25 11.30
N GLU A 218 -7.30 -3.77 11.87
CA GLU A 218 -8.26 -4.56 12.65
C GLU A 218 -8.87 -5.68 11.81
N MET A 219 -9.31 -5.40 10.58
CA MET A 219 -9.75 -6.44 9.64
C MET A 219 -8.65 -7.46 9.34
N PHE A 220 -7.44 -6.99 9.02
CA PHE A 220 -6.33 -7.89 8.70
C PHE A 220 -5.98 -8.81 9.87
N ARG A 221 -5.93 -8.26 11.09
CA ARG A 221 -5.69 -9.02 12.32
C ARG A 221 -6.82 -9.96 12.68
N GLY A 222 -8.07 -9.53 12.51
CA GLY A 222 -9.24 -10.39 12.72
C GLY A 222 -9.20 -11.63 11.84
N GLY A 223 -8.68 -11.50 10.62
CA GLY A 223 -8.42 -12.66 9.76
C GLY A 223 -7.32 -13.59 10.28
N PHE A 224 -6.18 -13.03 10.71
CA PHE A 224 -5.04 -13.82 11.20
C PHE A 224 -5.32 -14.53 12.53
N PHE A 225 -5.92 -13.83 13.48
CA PHE A 225 -6.07 -14.28 14.86
C PHE A 225 -7.47 -14.79 15.20
N GLY A 226 -8.47 -14.52 14.36
CA GLY A 226 -9.84 -14.97 14.57
C GLY A 226 -10.41 -14.56 15.93
N PRO A 227 -11.12 -15.46 16.64
CA PRO A 227 -11.77 -15.15 17.91
C PRO A 227 -10.80 -15.02 19.10
N SER A 228 -9.48 -15.21 18.90
CA SER A 228 -8.50 -15.00 19.99
C SER A 228 -8.31 -13.53 20.36
N ILE A 229 -8.82 -12.61 19.51
CA ILE A 229 -8.76 -11.17 19.72
C ILE A 229 -10.13 -10.54 19.48
N VAL A 230 -10.41 -9.44 20.15
CA VAL A 230 -11.55 -8.58 19.83
C VAL A 230 -11.09 -7.56 18.80
N THR A 231 -11.77 -7.52 17.65
CA THR A 231 -11.48 -6.54 16.60
C THR A 231 -12.64 -5.59 16.40
N HIS A 232 -12.31 -4.33 16.12
CA HIS A 232 -13.31 -3.30 15.89
C HIS A 232 -13.05 -2.63 14.55
N TYR A 233 -13.98 -2.78 13.59
CA TYR A 233 -13.83 -2.20 12.26
C TYR A 233 -15.17 -1.84 11.60
N SER A 234 -15.13 -0.93 10.63
CA SER A 234 -16.26 -0.54 9.79
C SER A 234 -15.86 -0.56 8.32
N VAL A 235 -16.27 -1.60 7.59
CA VAL A 235 -15.99 -1.75 6.16
C VAL A 235 -16.55 -0.57 5.33
N PRO A 236 -17.81 -0.13 5.54
CA PRO A 236 -18.36 0.99 4.79
C PRO A 236 -17.60 2.29 5.01
N TYR A 237 -17.07 2.52 6.22
CA TYR A 237 -16.28 3.70 6.55
C TYR A 237 -14.98 3.75 5.74
N VAL A 238 -14.21 2.66 5.74
CA VAL A 238 -12.96 2.57 4.95
C VAL A 238 -13.24 2.68 3.46
N ALA A 239 -14.26 1.96 2.97
CA ALA A 239 -14.63 1.98 1.55
C ALA A 239 -15.03 3.39 1.10
N THR A 240 -15.74 4.16 1.94
CA THR A 240 -16.10 5.56 1.67
C THR A 240 -14.86 6.43 1.54
N TRP A 241 -13.92 6.33 2.48
CA TRP A 241 -12.65 7.07 2.41
C TRP A 241 -11.84 6.70 1.16
N ALA A 242 -11.62 5.41 0.93
CA ALA A 242 -10.88 4.93 -0.23
C ALA A 242 -11.52 5.38 -1.54
N PHE A 243 -12.86 5.30 -1.65
CA PHE A 243 -13.61 5.76 -2.82
C PHE A 243 -13.49 7.27 -3.04
N VAL A 244 -13.68 8.10 -2.01
CA VAL A 244 -13.57 9.56 -2.12
C VAL A 244 -12.16 9.99 -2.53
N LEU A 245 -11.13 9.49 -1.86
CA LEU A 245 -9.74 9.86 -2.14
C LEU A 245 -9.31 9.42 -3.55
N SER A 246 -9.64 8.18 -3.92
CA SER A 246 -9.35 7.65 -5.26
C SER A 246 -10.10 8.40 -6.37
N SER A 247 -11.37 8.74 -6.16
CA SER A 247 -12.18 9.48 -7.13
C SER A 247 -11.63 10.89 -7.37
N ILE A 248 -11.31 11.63 -6.30
CA ILE A 248 -10.73 12.97 -6.41
C ILE A 248 -9.36 12.88 -7.11
N GLY A 249 -8.48 11.99 -6.65
CA GLY A 249 -7.13 11.84 -7.21
C GLY A 249 -7.16 11.47 -8.69
N LEU A 250 -7.92 10.44 -9.08
CA LEU A 250 -8.02 10.01 -10.47
C LEU A 250 -8.68 11.06 -11.37
N TRP A 251 -9.69 11.77 -10.88
CA TRP A 251 -10.32 12.86 -11.63
C TRP A 251 -9.32 13.99 -11.91
N VAL A 252 -8.50 14.39 -10.93
CA VAL A 252 -7.48 15.42 -11.16
C VAL A 252 -6.40 14.91 -12.10
N ILE A 253 -5.89 13.68 -11.92
CA ILE A 253 -4.87 13.08 -12.81
C ILE A 253 -5.37 13.02 -14.26
N GLY A 254 -6.63 12.65 -14.49
CA GLY A 254 -7.22 12.60 -15.82
C GLY A 254 -7.40 13.98 -16.49
N ASN A 255 -7.60 15.03 -15.69
CA ASN A 255 -7.77 16.40 -16.18
C ASN A 255 -6.48 17.22 -16.19
N MET A 256 -5.41 16.71 -15.58
CA MET A 256 -4.07 17.27 -15.70
C MET A 256 -3.66 17.20 -17.16
N ARG A 257 -3.84 18.31 -17.90
CA ARG A 257 -3.10 18.51 -19.14
C ARG A 257 -1.63 18.36 -18.79
N SER A 258 -0.88 17.60 -19.58
CA SER A 258 0.58 17.59 -19.51
C SER A 258 1.08 19.02 -19.72
N ARG A 259 1.14 19.83 -18.66
CA ARG A 259 1.81 21.11 -18.63
C ARG A 259 3.32 20.85 -18.57
N ILE A 260 3.81 20.01 -19.46
CA ILE A 260 5.22 20.01 -19.82
C ILE A 260 5.33 21.14 -20.83
N ARG A 261 5.33 22.36 -20.29
CA ARG A 261 5.76 23.53 -21.04
C ARG A 261 7.23 23.29 -21.36
N ILE A 262 7.46 23.13 -22.65
CA ILE A 262 8.75 23.28 -23.31
C ILE A 262 9.33 24.61 -22.83
N VAL A 263 10.44 24.54 -22.11
CA VAL A 263 11.47 25.58 -22.10
C VAL A 263 12.75 24.88 -22.51
#